data_AF-A0A937QSS0-F1
#
_entry.id   AF-A0A937QSS0-F1
#
_cell.length_a   1.000
_cell.length_b   1.000
_cell.length_c   1.000
_cell.angle_alpha   90.00
_cell.angle_beta   90.00
_cell.angle_gamma   90.00
#
_symmetry.space_group_name_H-M   'P 1'
#
loop_
_entity.id
_entity.type
_entity.pdbx_description
1 polymer ?
#
loop_
_entity_poly.entity_id
_entity_poly.type
_entity_poly.pdbx_seq_one_letter_code
_entity_poly.pdbx_strand_id
1 'polypeptide(L)'
;MKEEDREKIDEILGEMRCPKDFKCVDSGFEDLCKARDFGADEQLLCLEDKSVQCPFAVECDWGIRLRFCRCPLRVYLARNLEKQS
;
A
#
# COMPACT_ATOMS: atom_id res chain seq x y z
N MET A 1 15.11 8.67 1.54
CA MET A 1 14.05 8.89 2.54
C MET A 1 14.58 9.88 3.55
N LYS A 2 13.90 11.03 3.69
CA LYS A 2 14.23 12.10 4.62
C LYS A 2 13.70 11.76 6.03
N GLU A 3 14.06 12.57 7.02
CA GLU A 3 13.59 12.42 8.40
C GLU A 3 12.07 12.62 8.51
N GLU A 4 11.53 13.65 7.85
CA GLU A 4 10.09 13.91 7.74
C GLU A 4 9.29 12.71 7.20
N ASP A 5 9.86 11.98 6.23
CA ASP A 5 9.22 10.79 5.67
C ASP A 5 9.16 9.65 6.70
N ARG A 6 10.19 9.52 7.56
CA ARG A 6 10.24 8.50 8.61
C ARG A 6 9.22 8.78 9.69
N GLU A 7 9.16 10.02 10.17
CA GLU A 7 8.15 10.45 11.14
C GLU A 7 6.75 10.19 10.61
N LYS A 8 6.49 10.52 9.34
CA LYS A 8 5.18 10.29 8.73
C LYS A 8 4.83 8.81 8.60
N ILE A 9 5.82 7.98 8.27
CA ILE A 9 5.64 6.52 8.22
C ILE A 9 5.32 5.99 9.62
N ASP A 10 6.04 6.42 10.66
CA ASP A 10 5.81 5.99 12.03
C ASP A 10 4.40 6.38 12.53
N GLU A 11 3.92 7.59 12.21
CA GLU A 11 2.54 8.01 12.45
C GLU A 11 1.53 7.04 11.80
N ILE A 12 1.71 6.76 10.50
CA ILE A 12 0.83 5.86 9.75
C ILE A 12 0.81 4.47 10.39
N LEU A 13 1.96 3.93 10.77
CA LEU A 13 2.09 2.62 11.38
C LEU A 13 1.39 2.55 12.75
N GLY A 14 1.44 3.62 13.54
CA GLY A 14 0.77 3.71 14.84
C GLY A 14 -0.76 3.71 14.76
N GLU A 15 -1.33 4.17 13.65
CA GLU A 15 -2.78 4.30 13.47
C GLU A 15 -3.45 3.08 12.80
N MET A 16 -2.68 2.12 12.31
CA MET A 16 -3.20 1.00 11.54
C MET A 16 -2.72 -0.36 12.06
N ARG A 17 -3.46 -1.41 11.69
CA ARG A 17 -3.02 -2.80 11.90
C ARG A 17 -2.85 -3.48 10.55
N CYS A 18 -1.69 -4.10 10.34
CA CYS A 18 -1.41 -4.86 9.13
C CYS A 18 -1.40 -6.35 9.47
N PRO A 19 -2.22 -7.21 8.81
CA PRO A 19 -2.22 -8.65 9.05
C PRO A 19 -0.94 -9.35 8.56
N LYS A 20 -0.05 -8.62 7.89
CA LYS A 20 1.27 -9.09 7.45
C LYS A 20 2.38 -8.57 8.37
N ASP A 21 2.04 -8.07 9.56
CA ASP A 21 2.97 -7.53 10.56
C ASP A 21 3.95 -6.50 9.97
N PHE A 22 3.47 -5.68 9.03
CA PHE A 22 4.28 -4.67 8.35
C PHE A 22 5.60 -5.19 7.74
N LYS A 23 5.66 -6.45 7.26
CA LYS A 23 6.85 -7.03 6.59
C LYS A 23 7.53 -6.14 5.55
N CYS A 24 6.76 -5.31 4.83
CA CYS A 24 7.33 -4.36 3.88
C CYS A 24 8.19 -3.27 4.53
N VAL A 25 7.96 -2.92 5.80
CA VAL A 25 8.80 -1.99 6.56
C VAL A 25 10.09 -2.68 6.96
N ASP A 26 10.00 -3.91 7.50
CA ASP A 26 11.15 -4.72 7.90
C ASP A 26 12.12 -4.98 6.74
N SER A 27 11.58 -5.13 5.53
CA SER A 27 12.36 -5.29 4.29
C SER A 27 12.91 -3.97 3.74
N GLY A 28 12.80 -2.84 4.42
CA GLY A 28 13.20 -1.52 3.88
C GLY A 28 12.40 -1.09 2.64
N PHE A 29 11.16 -1.58 2.52
CA PHE A 29 10.26 -1.41 1.38
C PHE A 29 10.65 -2.16 0.10
N GLU A 30 11.50 -3.19 0.20
CA GLU A 30 11.81 -4.07 -0.94
C GLU A 30 10.71 -5.13 -1.19
N ASP A 31 10.00 -5.60 -0.15
CA ASP A 31 8.92 -6.60 -0.24
C ASP A 31 7.53 -5.96 -0.26
N LEU A 32 7.33 -5.01 -1.18
CA LEU A 32 6.03 -4.38 -1.40
C LEU A 32 5.14 -5.27 -2.29
N CYS A 33 3.87 -5.39 -1.91
CA CYS A 33 2.84 -6.04 -2.74
C CYS A 33 2.66 -5.31 -4.06
N LYS A 34 2.67 -5.96 -5.22
CA LYS A 34 2.51 -5.33 -6.53
C LYS A 34 1.28 -4.41 -6.58
N ALA A 35 1.52 -3.14 -6.91
CA ALA A 35 0.45 -2.18 -7.13
C ALA A 35 0.89 -1.11 -8.13
N ARG A 36 -0.07 -0.60 -8.88
CA ARG A 36 0.12 0.45 -9.87
C ARG A 36 -0.57 1.73 -9.40
N ASP A 37 0.18 2.82 -9.39
CA ASP A 37 -0.40 4.16 -9.31
C ASP A 37 -1.11 4.51 -10.62
N PHE A 38 -2.34 5.01 -10.52
CA PHE A 38 -3.18 5.45 -11.64
C PHE A 38 -3.67 6.89 -11.50
N GLY A 39 -3.05 7.69 -10.62
CA GLY A 39 -3.37 9.10 -10.42
C GLY A 39 -4.55 9.39 -9.48
N ALA A 40 -5.07 8.39 -8.76
CA ALA A 40 -6.06 8.61 -7.71
C ALA A 40 -5.40 8.89 -6.35
N ASP A 41 -5.88 9.92 -5.64
CA ASP A 41 -5.23 10.43 -4.43
C ASP A 41 -5.13 9.40 -3.29
N GLU A 42 -6.13 8.52 -3.15
CA GLU A 42 -6.28 7.68 -1.95
C GLU A 42 -6.15 6.17 -2.22
N GLN A 43 -5.82 5.77 -3.46
CA GLN A 43 -5.83 4.37 -3.83
C GLN A 43 -4.88 4.02 -4.97
N LEU A 44 -4.34 2.81 -4.90
CA LEU A 44 -3.54 2.17 -5.93
C LEU A 44 -4.31 1.01 -6.55
N LEU A 45 -4.02 0.66 -7.79
CA LEU A 45 -4.52 -0.58 -8.39
C LEU A 45 -3.68 -1.74 -7.84
N CYS A 46 -4.28 -2.63 -7.05
CA CYS A 46 -3.62 -3.81 -6.51
C CYS A 46 -3.47 -4.87 -7.61
N LEU A 47 -2.24 -5.37 -7.79
CA LEU A 47 -1.90 -6.38 -8.79
C LEU A 47 -1.57 -7.74 -8.16
N GLU A 48 -1.71 -7.87 -6.84
CA GLU A 48 -1.52 -9.12 -6.11
C GLU A 48 -2.68 -10.10 -6.31
N ASP A 49 -2.35 -11.38 -6.33
CA ASP A 49 -3.32 -12.47 -6.39
C ASP A 49 -4.29 -12.41 -5.18
N LYS A 50 -5.52 -12.90 -5.39
CA LYS A 50 -6.61 -12.87 -4.40
C LYS A 50 -6.34 -13.73 -3.17
N SER A 51 -5.32 -14.59 -3.19
CA SER A 51 -4.96 -15.51 -2.10
C SER A 51 -4.68 -14.81 -0.77
N VAL A 52 -4.27 -13.53 -0.80
CA VAL A 52 -4.01 -12.76 0.42
C VAL A 52 -5.20 -11.90 0.81
N GLN A 53 -5.85 -12.24 1.93
CA GLN A 53 -6.82 -11.34 2.57
C GLN A 53 -6.08 -10.14 3.16
N CYS A 54 -6.37 -8.95 2.62
CA CYS A 54 -5.85 -7.68 3.11
C CYS A 54 -7.04 -6.76 3.42
N PRO A 55 -7.16 -6.21 4.64
CA PRO A 55 -8.29 -5.36 5.02
C PRO A 55 -8.32 -4.03 4.24
N PHE A 56 -7.18 -3.62 3.68
CA PHE A 56 -7.07 -2.43 2.85
C PHE A 56 -7.35 -2.70 1.36
N ALA A 57 -7.67 -3.95 1.00
CA ALA A 57 -8.02 -4.29 -0.37
C ALA A 57 -9.53 -4.14 -0.59
N VAL A 58 -9.92 -3.35 -1.58
CA VAL A 58 -11.31 -3.15 -2.00
C VAL A 58 -11.51 -3.79 -3.36
N GLU A 59 -12.50 -4.66 -3.49
CA GLU A 59 -12.87 -5.25 -4.78
C GLU A 59 -14.02 -4.45 -5.42
N CYS A 60 -13.88 -4.13 -6.71
CA CYS A 60 -14.93 -3.55 -7.53
C CYS A 60 -15.22 -4.48 -8.71
N ASP A 61 -16.50 -4.79 -8.94
CA ASP A 61 -16.95 -5.61 -10.07
C ASP A 61 -17.81 -4.76 -11.02
N TRP A 62 -17.24 -4.36 -12.15
CA TRP A 62 -17.91 -3.61 -13.23
C TRP A 62 -17.81 -4.37 -14.55
N GLY A 63 -18.06 -5.67 -14.53
CA GLY A 63 -17.84 -6.57 -15.67
C GLY A 63 -16.37 -6.97 -15.88
N ILE A 64 -15.45 -6.26 -15.22
CA ILE A 64 -14.06 -6.65 -14.96
C ILE A 64 -13.85 -6.52 -13.45
N ARG A 65 -13.23 -7.54 -12.84
CA ARG A 65 -12.89 -7.52 -11.41
C ARG A 65 -11.60 -6.74 -11.21
N LEU A 66 -11.73 -5.56 -10.60
CA LEU A 66 -10.60 -4.73 -10.20
C LEU A 66 -10.42 -4.81 -8.68
N ARG A 67 -9.16 -4.71 -8.25
CA ARG A 67 -8.80 -4.68 -6.84
C ARG A 67 -8.01 -3.42 -6.57
N PHE A 68 -8.45 -2.63 -5.61
CA PHE A 68 -7.77 -1.41 -5.19
C PHE A 68 -7.12 -1.62 -3.82
N CYS A 69 -5.98 -0.98 -3.61
CA CYS A 69 -5.26 -0.94 -2.35
C CYS A 69 -5.39 0.46 -1.74
N ARG A 70 -5.96 0.52 -0.53
CA ARG A 70 -6.10 1.74 0.28
C ARG A 70 -5.21 1.70 1.51
N CYS A 71 -4.11 0.95 1.46
CA CYS A 71 -3.16 0.89 2.57
C CYS A 71 -2.50 2.27 2.69
N PRO A 72 -2.68 3.02 3.80
CA PRO A 72 -2.17 4.38 3.91
C PRO A 72 -0.66 4.45 3.67
N LEU A 73 0.08 3.46 4.19
CA LEU A 73 1.52 3.32 3.96
C LEU A 73 1.84 3.17 2.46
N ARG A 74 1.17 2.25 1.75
CA ARG A 74 1.44 2.01 0.32
C ARG A 74 1.13 3.26 -0.52
N VAL A 75 0.04 3.95 -0.22
CA VAL A 75 -0.33 5.19 -0.91
C VAL A 75 0.73 6.26 -0.67
N TYR A 76 1.16 6.45 0.59
CA TYR A 76 2.20 7.42 0.93
C TYR A 76 3.52 7.13 0.21
N LEU A 77 3.98 5.87 0.23
CA LEU A 77 5.22 5.43 -0.41
C LEU A 77 5.21 5.65 -1.93
N ALA A 78 4.11 5.30 -2.60
CA ALA A 78 3.98 5.46 -4.04
C ALA A 78 4.00 6.95 -4.45
N ARG A 79 3.36 7.82 -3.65
CA ARG A 79 3.19 9.24 -3.96
C ARG A 79 4.40 10.11 -3.62
N ASN A 80 5.01 9.86 -2.46
CA ASN A 80 6.02 10.77 -1.91
C ASN A 80 7.45 10.26 -2.10
N LEU A 81 7.61 8.94 -2.23
CA LEU A 81 8.93 8.30 -2.26
C LEU A 81 9.22 7.54 -3.55
N GLU A 82 8.33 7.63 -4.55
CA GLU A 82 8.41 6.89 -5.83
C GLU A 82 8.61 5.37 -5.63
N LYS A 83 8.23 4.85 -4.46
CA LYS A 83 8.40 3.45 -4.08
C LYS A 83 7.16 2.65 -4.49
N GLN A 84 7.23 2.12 -5.71
CA GLN A 84 6.28 1.16 -6.26
C GLN A 84 7.01 -0.11 -6.73
N SER A 85 6.31 -1.24 -6.68
CA SER A 85 6.80 -2.61 -6.96
C SER A 85 6.23 -3.13 -8.27
#